data_AF-A0AAE9WIQ5-F1
#
_entry.id   AF-A0AAE9WIQ5-F1
#
_cell.length_a   1.000
_cell.length_b   1.000
_cell.length_c   1.000
_cell.angle_alpha   90.00
_cell.angle_beta   90.00
_cell.angle_gamma   90.00
#
_symmetry.space_group_name_H-M   'P 1'
#
loop_
_entity.id
_entity.type
_entity.pdbx_description
1 polymer ?
#
loop_
_entity_poly.entity_id
_entity_poly.type
_entity_poly.pdbx_seq_one_letter_code
_entity_poly.pdbx_strand_id
1 'polypeptide(L)'
;MNKENDEDYLCVTQDLGYDGNRDRWVGYDPNNFDHIYREYEKIVDEQKKRKAEKLKKKYEKQSIKKKKEENEENEDEEEGGDAEDSELSSDSEKDNDLNDNKQNNKKNNKNEKNKTIARNLRIREDTAKYLYNLNLNSAFYDPKSRSMREDPLANIKNNLENSNYYKGENYYNNTGDAIESKKLEIFAWESYKRGENVHFNAQPTQLELMYKEFLEKKNKLIKKKQEDILKTYKCENITKENNNQQELIHSEVYTEYKPVDQIDSKKNNKIKILSKYEEDIYISDHTSIFGSYYDRETKKWGYKCCKCTDKFQHCVQS
;
A
#
# COMPACT_ATOMS: atom_id res chain seq x y z
N MET A 1 16.41 81.43 25.14
CA MET A 1 17.59 80.65 24.71
C MET A 1 17.19 79.19 24.79
N ASN A 2 16.90 78.60 23.63
CA ASN A 2 16.37 77.25 23.54
C ASN A 2 17.51 76.26 23.85
N LYS A 3 17.35 75.49 24.92
CA LYS A 3 18.11 74.26 25.14
C LYS A 3 17.59 73.25 24.11
N GLU A 4 18.32 73.08 23.03
CA GLU A 4 18.17 71.91 22.16
C GLU A 4 18.63 70.71 22.98
N ASN A 5 17.70 69.80 23.25
CA ASN A 5 17.99 68.55 23.94
C ASN A 5 18.74 67.67 22.94
N ASP A 6 20.06 67.57 23.12
CA ASP A 6 20.88 66.60 22.40
C ASP A 6 20.26 65.21 22.60
N GLU A 7 19.87 64.55 21.51
CA GLU A 7 19.26 63.23 21.55
C GLU A 7 20.28 62.23 22.11
N ASP A 8 20.06 61.76 23.35
CA ASP A 8 20.92 60.77 24.00
C ASP A 8 20.94 59.46 23.18
N TYR A 9 22.01 59.22 22.44
CA TYR A 9 22.21 57.97 21.70
C TYR A 9 22.57 56.83 22.66
N LEU A 10 21.67 55.86 22.78
CA LEU A 10 21.92 54.65 23.57
C LEU A 10 22.82 53.70 22.78
N CYS A 11 24.12 53.64 23.11
CA CYS A 11 25.02 52.63 22.55
C CYS A 11 24.74 51.28 23.24
N VAL A 12 23.90 50.45 22.61
CA VAL A 12 23.64 49.09 23.09
C VAL A 12 24.86 48.23 22.72
N THR A 13 25.82 48.10 23.64
CA THR A 13 26.92 47.15 23.49
C THR A 13 26.38 45.74 23.76
N GLN A 14 26.12 44.99 22.69
CA GLN A 14 25.81 43.55 22.77
C GLN A 14 27.09 42.73 22.61
N ASP A 15 27.28 41.73 23.47
CA ASP A 15 28.37 40.76 23.35
C ASP A 15 28.05 39.75 22.23
N LEU A 16 28.29 40.14 20.97
CA LEU A 16 27.94 39.38 19.75
C LEU A 16 29.01 38.35 19.32
N GLY A 17 29.99 38.05 20.19
CA GLY A 17 31.11 37.17 19.86
C GLY A 17 32.05 37.76 18.80
N TYR A 18 33.07 36.98 18.36
CA TYR A 18 34.07 37.48 17.41
C TYR A 18 33.49 37.77 16.02
N ASP A 19 32.69 36.83 15.49
CA ASP A 19 32.10 36.97 14.16
C ASP A 19 31.04 38.07 14.15
N GLY A 20 30.20 38.17 15.19
CA GLY A 20 29.18 39.22 15.25
C GLY A 20 29.77 40.62 15.41
N ASN A 21 30.87 40.78 16.15
CA ASN A 21 31.58 42.08 16.27
C ASN A 21 32.27 42.51 14.97
N ARG A 22 32.55 41.56 14.07
CA ARG A 22 33.25 41.79 12.80
C ARG A 22 32.36 41.59 11.59
N ASP A 23 31.08 41.31 11.80
CA ASP A 23 30.16 41.08 10.71
C ASP A 23 29.98 42.40 9.95
N ARG A 24 30.29 42.35 8.66
CA ARG A 24 30.24 43.49 7.74
C ARG A 24 28.80 44.00 7.59
N TRP A 25 27.83 43.13 7.82
CA TRP A 25 26.42 43.42 7.63
C TRP A 25 25.70 43.79 8.94
N VAL A 26 26.45 44.07 10.02
CA VAL A 26 25.87 44.63 11.25
C VAL A 26 25.15 45.95 10.91
N GLY A 27 23.88 46.03 11.27
CA GLY A 27 23.03 47.19 10.97
C GLY A 27 22.54 47.26 9.53
N TYR A 28 22.64 46.19 8.74
CA TYR A 28 22.07 46.15 7.39
C TYR A 28 20.54 46.06 7.43
N ASP A 29 19.87 47.04 6.82
CA ASP A 29 18.43 47.04 6.63
C ASP A 29 18.01 46.06 5.51
N PRO A 30 17.21 45.01 5.80
CA PRO A 30 16.80 44.03 4.79
C PRO A 30 16.03 44.66 3.60
N ASN A 31 15.32 45.76 3.83
CA ASN A 31 14.57 46.48 2.80
C ASN A 31 15.48 47.11 1.73
N ASN A 32 16.75 47.37 2.04
CA ASN A 32 17.68 47.93 1.06
C ASN A 32 18.04 46.91 -0.06
N PHE A 33 17.77 45.63 0.16
CA PHE A 33 17.97 44.58 -0.85
C PHE A 33 17.00 44.73 -2.04
N ASP A 34 15.88 45.44 -1.87
CA ASP A 34 14.90 45.69 -2.95
C ASP A 34 15.52 46.39 -4.17
N HIS A 35 16.53 47.24 -3.97
CA HIS A 35 17.24 47.89 -5.07
C HIS A 35 17.90 46.88 -6.00
N ILE A 36 18.51 45.83 -5.44
CA ILE A 36 19.17 44.77 -6.19
C ILE A 36 18.14 44.00 -7.02
N TYR A 37 16.96 43.70 -6.44
CA TYR A 37 15.88 43.03 -7.17
C TYR A 37 15.46 43.84 -8.42
N ARG A 38 15.26 45.16 -8.25
CA ARG A 38 14.90 46.07 -9.36
C ARG A 38 15.97 46.14 -10.46
N GLU A 39 17.24 46.06 -10.10
CA GLU A 39 18.33 45.99 -11.08
C GLU A 39 18.28 44.68 -11.88
N TYR A 40 18.08 43.54 -11.21
CA TYR A 40 17.94 42.24 -11.88
C TYR A 40 16.71 42.17 -12.78
N GLU A 41 15.59 42.78 -12.39
CA GLU A 41 14.39 42.89 -13.24
C GLU A 41 14.72 43.57 -14.57
N LYS A 42 15.41 44.71 -14.54
CA LYS A 42 15.84 45.43 -15.75
C LYS A 42 16.73 44.57 -16.64
N ILE A 43 17.69 43.85 -16.05
CA ILE A 43 18.59 42.95 -16.78
C ILE A 43 17.81 41.82 -17.45
N VAL A 44 16.86 41.20 -16.75
CA VAL A 44 16.01 40.13 -17.30
C VAL A 44 15.15 40.66 -18.45
N ASP A 45 14.60 41.85 -18.34
CA ASP A 45 13.80 42.47 -19.40
C ASP A 45 14.63 42.79 -20.64
N GLU A 46 15.86 43.29 -20.49
CA GLU A 46 16.78 43.47 -21.60
C GLU A 46 17.14 42.13 -22.26
N GLN A 47 17.39 41.08 -21.47
CA GLN A 47 17.65 39.75 -22.00
C GLN A 47 16.46 39.21 -22.81
N LYS A 48 15.23 39.40 -22.32
CA LYS A 48 14.01 39.04 -23.05
C LYS A 48 13.90 39.81 -24.38
N LYS A 49 14.13 41.13 -24.38
CA LYS A 49 14.13 41.96 -25.60
C LYS A 49 15.17 41.47 -26.60
N ARG A 50 16.41 41.22 -26.17
CA ARG A 50 17.48 40.69 -27.03
C ARG A 50 17.16 39.31 -27.59
N LYS A 51 16.53 38.42 -26.81
CA LYS A 51 16.06 37.11 -27.30
C LYS A 51 14.96 37.27 -28.36
N ALA A 52 13.99 38.16 -28.13
CA ALA A 52 12.92 38.45 -29.07
C ALA A 52 13.44 39.04 -30.40
N GLU A 53 14.39 39.96 -30.35
CA GLU A 53 15.04 40.51 -31.56
C GLU A 53 15.81 39.44 -32.34
N LYS A 54 16.52 38.54 -31.64
CA LYS A 54 17.21 37.40 -32.27
C LYS A 54 16.22 36.46 -32.97
N LEU A 55 15.09 36.16 -32.33
CA LEU A 55 14.02 35.34 -32.91
C LEU A 55 13.42 36.02 -34.15
N LYS A 56 13.08 37.32 -34.09
CA LYS A 56 12.58 38.07 -35.24
C LYS A 56 13.55 38.03 -36.42
N LYS A 57 14.84 38.29 -36.19
CA LYS A 57 15.88 38.20 -37.23
C LYS A 57 16.03 36.79 -37.80
N LYS A 58 15.84 35.73 -36.98
CA LYS A 58 15.82 34.35 -37.47
C LYS A 58 14.62 34.12 -38.41
N TYR A 59 13.41 34.54 -38.02
CA TYR A 59 12.21 34.43 -38.86
C TYR A 59 12.30 35.24 -40.15
N GLU A 60 12.82 36.48 -40.10
CA GLU A 60 13.05 37.30 -41.28
C GLU A 60 14.01 36.61 -42.26
N LYS A 61 15.15 36.10 -41.78
CA LYS A 61 16.10 35.33 -42.60
C LYS A 61 15.47 34.07 -43.19
N GLN A 62 14.65 33.34 -42.44
CA GLN A 62 13.91 32.17 -42.96
C GLN A 62 12.88 32.57 -44.02
N SER A 63 12.17 33.69 -43.83
CA SER A 63 11.21 34.19 -44.82
C SER A 63 11.90 34.63 -46.12
N ILE A 64 13.10 35.22 -46.03
CA ILE A 64 13.91 35.60 -47.19
C ILE A 64 14.44 34.37 -47.92
N LYS A 65 14.86 33.31 -47.19
CA LYS A 65 15.25 32.03 -47.80
C LYS A 65 14.09 31.37 -48.55
N LYS A 66 12.91 31.25 -47.92
CA LYS A 66 11.72 30.69 -48.57
C LYS A 66 11.31 31.45 -49.83
N LYS A 67 11.38 32.78 -49.81
CA LYS A 67 11.10 33.62 -51.00
C LYS A 67 12.15 33.49 -52.11
N LYS A 68 13.39 33.11 -51.79
CA LYS A 68 14.42 32.81 -52.80
C LYS A 68 14.19 31.43 -53.42
N GLU A 69 13.88 30.43 -52.59
CA GLU A 69 13.51 29.08 -53.04
C GLU A 69 12.25 29.09 -53.93
N GLU A 70 11.22 29.90 -53.62
CA GLU A 70 10.03 30.07 -54.47
C GLU A 70 10.28 30.83 -55.79
N ASN A 71 11.32 31.66 -55.87
CA ASN A 71 11.69 32.37 -57.10
C ASN A 71 12.63 31.54 -57.99
N GLU A 72 13.41 30.62 -57.42
CA GLU A 72 14.28 29.69 -58.16
C GLU A 72 13.50 28.53 -58.83
N GLU A 73 12.21 28.33 -58.53
CA GLU A 73 11.33 27.39 -59.25
C GLU A 73 10.74 27.95 -60.56
N ASN A 74 11.06 29.19 -60.97
CA ASN A 74 10.58 29.81 -62.23
C ASN A 74 11.67 30.15 -63.27
N GLU A 75 12.93 29.76 -63.06
CA GLU A 75 13.99 29.85 -64.07
C GLU A 75 14.66 28.47 -64.20
N ASP A 76 14.31 27.77 -65.28
CA ASP A 76 14.88 26.47 -65.66
C ASP A 76 16.39 26.57 -65.98
N GLU A 77 17.09 25.51 -65.57
CA GLU A 77 18.37 24.97 -66.08
C GLU A 77 19.74 25.47 -65.50
N GLU A 78 20.37 24.51 -64.81
CA GLU A 78 21.81 24.21 -64.71
C GLU A 78 22.72 24.88 -63.65
N GLU A 79 23.58 24.00 -63.11
CA GLU A 79 24.76 24.17 -62.24
C GLU A 79 24.58 24.23 -60.72
N GLY A 80 24.93 23.10 -60.10
CA GLY A 80 25.01 22.90 -58.65
C GLY A 80 26.04 23.79 -57.98
N GLY A 81 25.58 24.58 -57.01
CA GLY A 81 26.37 25.34 -56.07
C GLY A 81 26.16 24.80 -54.66
N ASP A 82 27.21 24.16 -54.15
CA ASP A 82 27.39 23.62 -52.81
C ASP A 82 27.04 24.66 -51.72
N ALA A 83 26.05 24.34 -50.88
CA ALA A 83 25.69 25.12 -49.69
C ALA A 83 25.50 24.18 -48.50
N GLU A 84 26.52 23.38 -48.23
CA GLU A 84 26.79 22.82 -46.90
C GLU A 84 27.01 23.97 -45.89
N ASP A 85 25.95 24.44 -45.24
CA ASP A 85 25.96 24.79 -43.80
C ASP A 85 24.52 25.13 -43.32
N SER A 86 23.80 24.09 -42.93
CA SER A 86 22.62 24.22 -42.07
C SER A 86 22.80 23.35 -40.84
N GLU A 87 23.93 23.50 -40.14
CA GLU A 87 24.04 23.07 -38.76
C GLU A 87 23.32 24.07 -37.84
N LEU A 88 22.16 23.62 -37.36
CA LEU A 88 21.74 23.67 -35.95
C LEU A 88 21.67 25.04 -35.24
N SER A 89 20.45 25.44 -34.84
CA SER A 89 20.07 25.44 -33.42
C SER A 89 18.63 25.93 -33.27
N SER A 90 17.73 24.94 -33.28
CA SER A 90 16.47 24.98 -32.54
C SER A 90 16.84 24.99 -31.06
N ASP A 91 16.54 26.11 -30.38
CA ASP A 91 16.72 26.27 -28.94
C ASP A 91 15.34 26.47 -28.32
N SER A 92 14.63 25.33 -28.21
CA SER A 92 13.41 25.03 -27.45
C SER A 92 12.82 23.78 -28.09
N GLU A 93 12.61 22.62 -27.48
CA GLU A 93 12.50 22.19 -26.10
C GLU A 93 12.90 20.71 -26.06
N LYS A 94 13.26 20.21 -24.89
CA LYS A 94 13.42 18.77 -24.66
C LYS A 94 12.08 18.09 -24.94
N ASP A 95 11.97 17.36 -26.04
CA ASP A 95 11.03 16.26 -26.15
C ASP A 95 11.71 15.07 -26.81
N ASN A 96 11.38 13.92 -26.25
CA ASN A 96 12.02 12.64 -26.45
C ASN A 96 11.78 12.11 -27.87
N ASP A 97 12.84 11.88 -28.63
CA ASP A 97 12.83 10.90 -29.73
C ASP A 97 14.12 10.08 -29.67
N LEU A 98 14.08 9.06 -28.81
CA LEU A 98 14.96 7.89 -28.92
C LEU A 98 14.47 7.07 -30.11
N ASN A 99 15.09 7.26 -31.27
CA ASN A 99 14.97 6.31 -32.36
C ASN A 99 16.29 5.59 -32.59
N ASP A 100 16.22 4.30 -32.29
CA ASP A 100 17.24 3.28 -32.40
C ASP A 100 17.86 3.18 -33.80
N ASN A 101 19.08 2.64 -33.81
CA ASN A 101 19.74 1.98 -34.94
C ASN A 101 20.16 2.83 -36.14
N LYS A 102 21.38 3.40 -36.05
CA LYS A 102 22.30 3.39 -37.18
C LYS A 102 23.74 3.18 -36.69
N GLN A 103 24.15 1.91 -36.73
CA GLN A 103 25.57 1.54 -36.73
C GLN A 103 26.24 2.24 -37.91
N ASN A 104 27.19 3.14 -37.64
CA ASN A 104 28.20 3.51 -38.62
C ASN A 104 29.56 3.64 -37.93
N ASN A 105 30.39 2.65 -38.23
CA ASN A 105 31.81 2.59 -37.92
C ASN A 105 32.54 3.78 -38.55
N LYS A 106 32.89 4.80 -37.76
CA LYS A 106 34.06 5.65 -38.01
C LYS A 106 34.93 5.66 -36.76
N LYS A 107 35.89 4.73 -36.76
CA LYS A 107 37.09 4.80 -35.93
C LYS A 107 37.90 6.01 -36.39
N ASN A 108 38.24 6.87 -35.43
CA ASN A 108 39.27 7.93 -35.43
C ASN A 108 38.69 9.32 -35.12
N ASN A 109 38.29 9.46 -33.85
CA ASN A 109 38.48 10.66 -33.01
C ASN A 109 38.12 10.25 -31.58
N LYS A 110 38.99 9.46 -30.94
CA LYS A 110 38.77 8.88 -29.61
C LYS A 110 38.99 9.86 -28.45
N ASN A 111 39.47 11.08 -28.70
CA ASN A 111 39.97 11.96 -27.62
C ASN A 111 39.21 13.27 -27.40
N GLU A 112 38.20 13.62 -28.22
CA GLU A 112 37.41 14.87 -28.01
C GLU A 112 36.06 14.64 -27.32
N LYS A 113 35.47 13.44 -27.42
CA LYS A 113 34.19 13.12 -26.77
C LYS A 113 34.28 12.88 -25.26
N ASN A 114 35.49 12.78 -24.72
CA ASN A 114 35.73 12.47 -23.30
C ASN A 114 36.07 13.71 -22.44
N LYS A 115 36.23 14.90 -23.04
CA LYS A 115 36.63 16.12 -22.30
C LYS A 115 35.47 16.84 -21.59
N THR A 116 34.22 16.52 -21.91
CA THR A 116 33.01 17.16 -21.32
C THR A 116 32.33 16.32 -20.24
N ILE A 117 32.91 15.19 -19.82
CA ILE A 117 32.27 14.26 -18.89
C ILE A 117 32.87 14.40 -17.48
N ALA A 118 32.89 15.62 -16.95
CA ALA A 118 32.73 15.81 -15.51
C ALA A 118 31.22 15.90 -15.21
N ARG A 119 30.44 14.95 -15.72
CA ARG A 119 29.05 14.81 -15.27
C ARG A 119 29.14 14.30 -13.84
N ASN A 120 28.48 14.99 -12.91
CA ASN A 120 28.35 14.50 -11.54
C ASN A 120 27.94 13.02 -11.59
N LEU A 121 28.74 12.14 -10.97
CA LEU A 121 28.48 10.69 -10.94
C LEU A 121 27.17 10.32 -10.24
N ARG A 122 26.62 11.26 -9.45
CA ARG A 122 25.32 11.11 -8.80
C ARG A 122 24.20 11.21 -9.83
N ILE A 123 23.45 10.12 -9.96
CA ILE A 123 22.16 10.05 -10.67
C ILE A 123 21.19 11.01 -9.97
N ARG A 124 20.52 11.89 -10.73
CA ARG A 124 19.66 12.95 -10.16
C ARG A 124 18.23 12.45 -9.93
N GLU A 125 17.84 11.42 -10.67
CA GLU A 125 16.57 10.70 -10.62
C GLU A 125 16.44 9.91 -9.31
N ASP A 126 17.55 9.38 -8.80
CA ASP A 126 17.60 8.62 -7.55
C ASP A 126 17.71 9.55 -6.35
N THR A 127 16.66 9.54 -5.53
CA THR A 127 16.62 10.28 -4.26
C THR A 127 17.47 9.57 -3.20
N ALA A 128 18.19 10.35 -2.39
CA ALA A 128 18.96 9.77 -1.30
C ALA A 128 18.01 9.31 -0.17
N LYS A 129 18.34 8.20 0.51
CA LYS A 129 17.47 7.59 1.53
C LYS A 129 16.99 8.58 2.60
N TYR A 130 17.88 9.39 3.15
CA TYR A 130 17.57 10.39 4.18
C TYR A 130 16.72 11.59 3.69
N LEU A 131 16.48 11.70 2.39
CA LEU A 131 15.62 12.75 1.81
C LEU A 131 14.19 12.25 1.56
N TYR A 132 13.89 10.97 1.77
CA TYR A 132 12.52 10.46 1.65
C TYR A 132 11.57 11.11 2.67
N ASN A 133 12.05 11.34 3.91
CA ASN A 133 11.30 12.01 4.95
C ASN A 133 12.22 12.97 5.71
N LEU A 134 11.93 14.27 5.64
CA LEU A 134 12.72 15.32 6.30
C LEU A 134 12.40 15.46 7.79
N ASN A 135 11.38 14.76 8.30
CA ASN A 135 11.07 14.75 9.72
C ASN A 135 12.20 14.07 10.50
N LEU A 136 12.66 14.74 11.56
CA LEU A 136 13.72 14.24 12.44
C LEU A 136 13.39 12.88 13.08
N ASN A 137 12.09 12.63 13.36
CA ASN A 137 11.59 11.40 14.00
C ASN A 137 11.11 10.35 12.98
N SER A 138 11.66 10.35 11.76
CA SER A 138 11.35 9.36 10.73
C SER A 138 12.18 8.08 10.94
N ALA A 139 12.90 7.62 9.93
CA ALA A 139 13.82 6.49 10.04
C ALA A 139 15.26 6.98 10.19
N PHE A 140 16.02 6.34 11.08
CA PHE A 140 17.44 6.64 11.25
C PHE A 140 18.24 6.17 10.02
N TYR A 141 19.01 7.10 9.45
CA TYR A 141 19.98 6.83 8.39
C TYR A 141 21.40 6.86 8.96
N ASP A 142 22.14 5.77 8.83
CA ASP A 142 23.56 5.72 9.19
C ASP A 142 24.40 6.22 8.00
N PRO A 143 25.05 7.40 8.08
CA PRO A 143 25.84 7.95 6.98
C PRO A 143 27.13 7.16 6.70
N LYS A 144 27.61 6.34 7.66
CA LYS A 144 28.85 5.57 7.51
C LYS A 144 28.63 4.36 6.60
N SER A 145 27.67 3.51 6.97
CA SER A 145 27.27 2.34 6.18
C SER A 145 26.31 2.68 5.05
N ARG A 146 25.76 3.89 5.02
CA ARG A 146 24.74 4.35 4.07
C ARG A 146 23.47 3.50 4.11
N SER A 147 23.14 3.00 5.31
CA SER A 147 21.98 2.14 5.54
C SER A 147 20.84 2.86 6.23
N MET A 148 19.62 2.49 5.86
CA MET A 148 18.39 2.89 6.55
C MET A 148 17.61 1.61 6.86
N ARG A 149 17.41 1.34 8.15
CA ARG A 149 16.83 0.06 8.60
C ARG A 149 15.31 0.04 8.40
N GLU A 150 14.65 1.01 9.02
CA GLU A 150 13.19 1.14 9.02
C GLU A 150 12.67 1.88 7.79
N ASP A 151 11.37 1.75 7.53
CA ASP A 151 10.70 2.51 6.47
C ASP A 151 10.56 4.00 6.90
N PRO A 152 11.11 4.96 6.12
CA PRO A 152 10.98 6.39 6.43
C PRO A 152 9.52 6.89 6.40
N LEU A 153 8.61 6.17 5.76
CA LEU A 153 7.21 6.53 5.57
C LEU A 153 6.26 5.76 6.51
N ALA A 154 6.77 4.93 7.43
CA ALA A 154 5.94 4.08 8.29
C ALA A 154 4.84 4.82 9.08
N ASN A 155 5.09 6.07 9.49
CA ASN A 155 4.16 6.87 10.28
C ASN A 155 3.10 7.60 9.44
N ILE A 156 3.26 7.65 8.11
CA ILE A 156 2.38 8.39 7.21
C ILE A 156 1.32 7.41 6.71
N LYS A 157 0.08 7.58 7.19
CA LYS A 157 -1.06 6.68 6.89
C LYS A 157 -1.46 6.65 5.40
N ASN A 158 -0.93 7.56 4.58
CA ASN A 158 -1.13 7.61 3.14
C ASN A 158 -0.15 6.67 2.41
N ASN A 159 -0.02 5.42 2.87
CA ASN A 159 0.65 4.36 2.12
C ASN A 159 -0.23 4.01 0.92
N LEU A 160 -0.16 4.85 -0.12
CA LEU A 160 -0.70 4.56 -1.44
C LEU A 160 -0.06 3.23 -1.88
N GLU A 161 -0.89 2.20 -1.99
CA GLU A 161 -0.56 0.77 -1.87
C GLU A 161 0.57 0.25 -2.79
N ASN A 162 1.11 1.04 -3.72
CA ASN A 162 2.14 0.60 -4.66
C ASN A 162 3.24 1.64 -4.98
N SER A 163 3.32 2.77 -4.27
CA SER A 163 4.23 3.89 -4.64
C SER A 163 5.40 4.14 -3.68
N ASN A 164 5.60 3.35 -2.64
CA ASN A 164 6.81 3.49 -1.82
C ASN A 164 7.99 2.82 -2.54
N TYR A 165 8.79 3.63 -3.23
CA TYR A 165 10.02 3.21 -3.90
C TYR A 165 10.99 2.49 -2.94
N TYR A 166 10.96 2.83 -1.64
CA TYR A 166 11.83 2.25 -0.63
C TYR A 166 11.06 1.95 0.67
N LYS A 167 11.13 0.70 1.15
CA LYS A 167 10.45 0.22 2.37
C LYS A 167 11.40 -0.06 3.56
N GLY A 168 12.64 0.45 3.50
CA GLY A 168 13.69 0.14 4.47
C GLY A 168 14.42 -1.17 4.18
N GLU A 169 15.68 -1.27 4.62
CA GLU A 169 16.51 -2.47 4.42
C GLU A 169 15.99 -3.70 5.15
N ASN A 170 15.35 -3.53 6.32
CA ASN A 170 14.79 -4.66 7.08
C ASN A 170 13.72 -5.43 6.28
N TYR A 171 12.96 -4.72 5.44
CA TYR A 171 12.02 -5.34 4.53
C TYR A 171 12.75 -6.20 3.50
N TYR A 172 13.68 -5.62 2.73
CA TYR A 172 14.37 -6.34 1.66
C TYR A 172 15.20 -7.53 2.19
N ASN A 173 15.87 -7.37 3.34
CA ASN A 173 16.65 -8.43 3.98
C ASN A 173 15.81 -9.64 4.42
N ASN A 174 14.50 -9.46 4.61
CA ASN A 174 13.58 -10.50 5.04
C ASN A 174 12.55 -10.85 3.96
N THR A 175 12.88 -10.67 2.68
CA THR A 175 11.99 -11.02 1.55
C THR A 175 12.65 -12.01 0.59
N GLY A 176 11.82 -12.69 -0.21
CA GLY A 176 12.26 -13.65 -1.22
C GLY A 176 13.03 -14.84 -0.63
N ASP A 177 14.11 -15.21 -1.31
CA ASP A 177 14.93 -16.40 -1.03
C ASP A 177 15.58 -16.37 0.36
N ALA A 178 15.76 -15.21 0.97
CA ALA A 178 16.28 -15.10 2.32
C ALA A 178 15.36 -15.81 3.35
N ILE A 179 14.04 -15.75 3.14
CA ILE A 179 13.08 -16.47 3.99
C ILE A 179 13.17 -17.97 3.70
N GLU A 180 13.28 -18.37 2.43
CA GLU A 180 13.32 -19.78 2.03
C GLU A 180 14.58 -20.47 2.52
N SER A 181 15.72 -19.80 2.42
CA SER A 181 17.01 -20.22 2.97
C SER A 181 16.91 -20.45 4.49
N LYS A 182 16.32 -19.49 5.24
CA LYS A 182 16.08 -19.66 6.68
C LYS A 182 15.17 -20.85 6.99
N LYS A 183 14.11 -21.08 6.20
CA LYS A 183 13.25 -22.27 6.36
C LYS A 183 14.02 -23.57 6.13
N LEU A 184 14.91 -23.58 5.14
CA LEU A 184 15.75 -24.73 4.82
C LEU A 184 16.78 -25.00 5.92
N GLU A 185 17.37 -23.96 6.50
CA GLU A 185 18.26 -24.05 7.66
C GLU A 185 17.53 -24.61 8.90
N ILE A 186 16.33 -24.11 9.19
CA ILE A 186 15.48 -24.65 10.27
C ILE A 186 15.18 -26.14 10.02
N PHE A 187 14.84 -26.51 8.79
CA PHE A 187 14.61 -27.90 8.41
C PHE A 187 15.87 -28.77 8.63
N ALA A 188 17.06 -28.27 8.28
CA ALA A 188 18.32 -28.96 8.56
C ALA A 188 18.51 -29.24 10.05
N TRP A 189 18.28 -28.24 10.92
CA TRP A 189 18.39 -28.42 12.36
C TRP A 189 17.37 -29.42 12.91
N GLU A 190 16.14 -29.41 12.41
CA GLU A 190 15.14 -30.39 12.80
C GLU A 190 15.52 -31.82 12.38
N SER A 191 15.98 -32.01 11.14
CA SER A 191 16.46 -33.29 10.62
C SER A 191 17.68 -33.79 11.38
N TYR A 192 18.63 -32.90 11.67
CA TYR A 192 19.80 -33.22 12.48
C TYR A 192 19.41 -33.66 13.90
N LYS A 193 18.45 -32.98 14.54
CA LYS A 193 17.92 -33.39 15.85
C LYS A 193 17.20 -34.75 15.80
N ARG A 194 16.63 -35.14 14.67
CA ARG A 194 16.05 -36.47 14.44
C ARG A 194 17.09 -37.56 14.17
N GLY A 195 18.36 -37.19 13.97
CA GLY A 195 19.46 -38.12 13.72
C GLY A 195 19.88 -38.25 12.25
N GLU A 196 19.34 -37.43 11.35
CA GLU A 196 19.79 -37.39 9.95
C GLU A 196 21.04 -36.50 9.83
N ASN A 197 22.12 -37.03 9.26
CA ASN A 197 23.35 -36.27 9.07
C ASN A 197 23.26 -35.38 7.81
N VAL A 198 22.57 -34.25 7.93
CA VAL A 198 22.43 -33.25 6.86
C VAL A 198 22.76 -31.87 7.41
N HIS A 199 23.51 -31.09 6.65
CA HIS A 199 23.91 -29.73 7.03
C HIS A 199 23.66 -28.74 5.89
N PHE A 200 23.14 -27.56 6.23
CA PHE A 200 22.80 -26.49 5.28
C PHE A 200 23.99 -26.07 4.40
N ASN A 201 25.11 -25.69 5.00
CA ASN A 201 26.30 -25.26 4.26
C ASN A 201 27.10 -26.41 3.60
N ALA A 202 27.13 -27.60 4.20
CA ALA A 202 27.98 -28.68 3.71
C ALA A 202 27.31 -29.51 2.62
N GLN A 203 25.99 -29.70 2.69
CA GLN A 203 25.20 -30.53 1.77
C GLN A 203 23.91 -29.81 1.33
N PRO A 204 24.02 -28.63 0.69
CA PRO A 204 22.85 -27.80 0.36
C PRO A 204 21.89 -28.50 -0.61
N THR A 205 22.40 -29.16 -1.65
CA THR A 205 21.57 -29.79 -2.69
C THR A 205 20.81 -31.00 -2.17
N GLN A 206 21.47 -31.81 -1.31
CA GLN A 206 20.83 -32.96 -0.66
C GLN A 206 19.72 -32.49 0.28
N LEU A 207 20.00 -31.47 1.08
CA LEU A 207 19.03 -30.87 1.98
C LEU A 207 17.83 -30.29 1.22
N GLU A 208 18.07 -29.58 0.12
CA GLU A 208 17.00 -29.03 -0.73
C GLU A 208 16.11 -30.13 -1.31
N LEU A 209 16.69 -31.23 -1.80
CA LEU A 209 15.93 -32.37 -2.31
C LEU A 209 15.09 -33.02 -1.20
N MET A 210 15.68 -33.25 -0.03
CA MET A 210 14.96 -33.76 1.14
C MET A 210 13.85 -32.82 1.59
N TYR A 211 14.07 -31.50 1.50
CA TYR A 211 13.06 -30.50 1.83
C TYR A 211 11.89 -30.51 0.83
N LYS A 212 12.16 -30.65 -0.47
CA LYS A 212 11.11 -30.83 -1.49
C LYS A 212 10.27 -32.07 -1.22
N GLU A 213 10.90 -33.21 -0.96
CA GLU A 213 10.19 -34.43 -0.56
C GLU A 213 9.38 -34.24 0.72
N PHE A 214 9.93 -33.52 1.70
CA PHE A 214 9.26 -33.21 2.94
C PHE A 214 8.01 -32.36 2.70
N LEU A 215 8.06 -31.34 1.82
CA LEU A 215 6.91 -30.52 1.45
C LEU A 215 5.81 -31.36 0.78
N GLU A 216 6.17 -32.27 -0.12
CA GLU A 216 5.21 -33.19 -0.74
C GLU A 216 4.54 -34.11 0.30
N LYS A 217 5.34 -34.71 1.19
CA LYS A 217 4.85 -35.58 2.28
C LYS A 217 3.96 -34.78 3.25
N LYS A 218 4.35 -33.55 3.59
CA LYS A 218 3.57 -32.62 4.43
C LYS A 218 2.22 -32.30 3.79
N ASN A 219 2.18 -31.98 2.50
CA ASN A 219 0.94 -31.71 1.78
C ASN A 219 0.01 -32.93 1.75
N LYS A 220 0.56 -34.13 1.52
CA LYS A 220 -0.21 -35.39 1.59
C LYS A 220 -0.78 -35.62 3.00
N LEU A 221 -0.02 -35.34 4.06
CA LEU A 221 -0.48 -35.45 5.44
C LEU A 221 -1.57 -34.41 5.78
N ILE A 222 -1.44 -33.17 5.31
CA ILE A 222 -2.47 -32.12 5.50
C ILE A 222 -3.78 -32.56 4.85
N LYS A 223 -3.75 -33.09 3.62
CA LYS A 223 -4.94 -33.61 2.93
C LYS A 223 -5.60 -34.76 3.70
N LYS A 224 -4.83 -35.74 4.15
CA LYS A 224 -5.35 -36.83 4.99
C LYS A 224 -6.00 -36.32 6.28
N LYS A 225 -5.37 -35.36 6.97
CA LYS A 225 -5.96 -34.72 8.15
C LYS A 225 -7.29 -34.02 7.83
N GLN A 226 -7.36 -33.32 6.70
CA GLN A 226 -8.61 -32.69 6.25
C GLN A 226 -9.70 -33.73 5.99
N GLU A 227 -9.38 -34.84 5.31
CA GLU A 227 -10.30 -35.96 5.09
C GLU A 227 -10.74 -36.63 6.40
N ASP A 228 -9.83 -36.84 7.34
CA ASP A 228 -10.15 -37.44 8.64
C ASP A 228 -11.04 -36.52 9.48
N ILE A 229 -10.83 -35.20 9.43
CA ILE A 229 -11.72 -34.21 10.03
C ILE A 229 -13.11 -34.30 9.38
N LEU A 230 -13.20 -34.34 8.05
CA LEU A 230 -14.47 -34.47 7.34
C LEU A 230 -15.24 -35.75 7.75
N LYS A 231 -14.54 -36.88 7.89
CA LYS A 231 -15.12 -38.16 8.32
C LYS A 231 -15.57 -38.14 9.78
N THR A 232 -14.73 -37.65 10.68
CA THR A 232 -15.03 -37.61 12.13
C THR A 232 -16.25 -36.73 12.42
N TYR A 233 -16.35 -35.58 11.76
CA TYR A 233 -17.49 -34.67 11.92
C TYR A 233 -18.64 -34.94 10.92
N LYS A 234 -18.51 -35.96 10.07
CA LYS A 234 -19.52 -36.37 9.05
C LYS A 234 -19.98 -35.19 8.17
N CYS A 235 -19.10 -34.24 7.90
CA CYS A 235 -19.40 -33.03 7.12
C CYS A 235 -19.39 -33.25 5.60
N GLU A 236 -19.21 -34.50 5.14
CA GLU A 236 -19.09 -34.88 3.73
C GLU A 236 -20.31 -34.45 2.89
N ASN A 237 -21.50 -34.34 3.49
CA ASN A 237 -22.77 -34.06 2.81
C ASN A 237 -23.20 -32.58 2.83
N ILE A 238 -22.43 -31.65 3.42
CA ILE A 238 -22.87 -30.24 3.60
C ILE A 238 -22.69 -29.40 2.30
N THR A 239 -22.05 -29.95 1.26
CA THR A 239 -21.68 -29.16 0.08
C THR A 239 -22.71 -29.09 -1.05
N LYS A 240 -23.93 -29.61 -0.88
CA LYS A 240 -25.02 -29.39 -1.84
C LYS A 240 -26.34 -29.23 -1.10
N GLU A 241 -26.86 -28.00 -1.13
CA GLU A 241 -28.21 -27.63 -0.70
C GLU A 241 -28.46 -27.65 0.82
N ASN A 242 -28.19 -26.52 1.47
CA ASN A 242 -29.09 -26.02 2.50
C ASN A 242 -29.09 -24.48 2.42
N ASN A 243 -30.01 -23.95 1.60
CA ASN A 243 -30.44 -22.54 1.68
C ASN A 243 -31.14 -22.21 3.01
N ASN A 244 -31.21 -23.16 3.94
CA ASN A 244 -31.60 -22.92 5.32
C ASN A 244 -30.36 -22.55 6.13
N GLN A 245 -29.94 -21.29 6.00
CA GLN A 245 -29.14 -20.63 7.03
C GLN A 245 -30.00 -20.54 8.30
N GLN A 246 -30.17 -21.66 9.00
CA GLN A 246 -30.43 -21.60 10.43
C GLN A 246 -29.11 -21.14 11.02
N GLU A 247 -29.01 -19.83 11.21
CA GLU A 247 -28.01 -19.22 12.08
C GLU A 247 -27.94 -20.07 13.36
N LEU A 248 -26.73 -20.33 13.85
CA LEU A 248 -26.54 -20.90 15.17
C LEU A 248 -27.10 -19.89 16.18
N ILE A 249 -28.41 -19.96 16.43
CA ILE A 249 -29.08 -19.13 17.41
C ILE A 249 -28.59 -19.63 18.77
N HIS A 250 -27.78 -18.80 19.39
CA HIS A 250 -27.38 -18.90 20.78
C HIS A 250 -28.62 -19.19 21.65
N SER A 251 -28.53 -20.17 22.55
CA SER A 251 -29.68 -20.62 23.37
C SER A 251 -30.13 -19.58 24.41
N GLU A 252 -29.43 -18.47 24.53
CA GLU A 252 -29.75 -17.40 25.46
C GLU A 252 -30.72 -16.42 24.80
N VAL A 253 -31.96 -16.40 25.30
CA VAL A 253 -32.94 -15.39 24.94
C VAL A 253 -32.44 -14.05 25.48
N TYR A 254 -31.90 -13.22 24.59
CA TYR A 254 -31.56 -11.84 24.92
C TYR A 254 -32.82 -11.09 25.38
N THR A 255 -32.81 -10.61 26.62
CA THR A 255 -33.91 -9.86 27.22
C THR A 255 -33.45 -8.43 27.50
N GLU A 256 -33.83 -7.50 26.62
CA GLU A 256 -33.71 -6.07 26.91
C GLU A 256 -34.82 -5.66 27.88
N TYR A 257 -34.47 -5.11 29.05
CA TYR A 257 -35.43 -4.46 29.94
C TYR A 257 -35.78 -3.08 29.36
N LYS A 258 -36.92 -3.00 28.65
CA LYS A 258 -37.52 -1.72 28.23
C LYS A 258 -38.61 -1.28 29.21
N PRO A 259 -38.82 0.03 29.40
CA PRO A 259 -40.00 0.55 30.10
C PRO A 259 -41.28 -0.01 29.47
N VAL A 260 -42.31 -0.26 30.30
CA VAL A 260 -43.54 -1.00 29.94
C VAL A 260 -44.20 -0.50 28.65
N ASP A 261 -44.06 0.80 28.35
CA ASP A 261 -44.72 1.46 27.23
C ASP A 261 -44.04 1.23 25.85
N GLN A 262 -42.88 0.54 25.81
CA GLN A 262 -42.13 0.25 24.57
C GLN A 262 -42.02 -1.24 24.24
N ILE A 263 -42.83 -2.09 24.88
CA ILE A 263 -42.83 -3.54 24.64
C ILE A 263 -43.68 -3.85 23.40
N ASP A 264 -43.01 -4.14 22.28
CA ASP A 264 -43.68 -4.59 21.04
C ASP A 264 -44.27 -6.01 21.20
N SER A 265 -45.54 -6.12 21.60
CA SER A 265 -46.25 -7.41 21.79
C SER A 265 -46.40 -8.25 20.51
N LYS A 266 -46.11 -7.67 19.33
CA LYS A 266 -46.37 -8.27 18.01
C LYS A 266 -45.23 -9.16 17.47
N LYS A 267 -44.08 -9.25 18.15
CA LYS A 267 -42.92 -10.05 17.70
C LYS A 267 -42.75 -11.40 18.40
N ASN A 268 -43.73 -11.84 19.18
CA ASN A 268 -43.69 -13.15 19.81
C ASN A 268 -44.30 -14.22 18.92
N ASN A 269 -43.66 -14.49 17.78
CA ASN A 269 -43.79 -15.80 17.14
C ASN A 269 -43.12 -16.82 18.06
N LYS A 270 -43.81 -17.22 19.13
CA LYS A 270 -43.34 -18.30 20.01
C LYS A 270 -43.29 -19.56 19.17
N ILE A 271 -42.09 -19.91 18.73
CA ILE A 271 -41.81 -21.20 18.10
C ILE A 271 -42.17 -22.26 19.14
N LYS A 272 -43.12 -23.14 18.80
CA LYS A 272 -43.45 -24.30 19.64
C LYS A 272 -42.27 -25.26 19.56
N ILE A 273 -41.50 -25.37 20.64
CA ILE A 273 -40.44 -26.36 20.76
C ILE A 273 -41.11 -27.71 20.99
N LEU A 274 -40.98 -28.63 20.02
CA LEU A 274 -41.40 -30.02 20.17
C LEU A 274 -40.33 -30.75 20.99
N SER A 275 -40.74 -31.55 21.98
CA SER A 275 -39.78 -32.41 22.68
C SER A 275 -39.38 -33.63 21.82
N LYS A 276 -38.39 -34.39 22.29
CA LYS A 276 -37.90 -35.62 21.63
C LYS A 276 -38.97 -36.73 21.57
N TYR A 277 -39.99 -36.65 22.42
CA TYR A 277 -41.04 -37.67 22.50
C TYR A 277 -42.24 -37.25 21.67
N GLU A 278 -42.95 -38.21 21.10
CA GLU A 278 -44.22 -37.97 20.45
C GLU A 278 -45.22 -37.45 21.49
N GLU A 279 -45.46 -36.14 21.46
CA GLU A 279 -46.48 -35.47 22.26
C GLU A 279 -47.86 -35.63 21.60
N ASP A 280 -48.92 -35.43 22.37
CA ASP A 280 -50.30 -35.44 21.86
C ASP A 280 -50.75 -36.75 21.17
N ILE A 281 -50.22 -37.90 21.60
CA ILE A 281 -50.73 -39.21 21.16
C ILE A 281 -52.06 -39.54 21.85
N TYR A 282 -53.12 -39.60 21.05
CA TYR A 282 -54.44 -40.04 21.47
C TYR A 282 -54.60 -41.54 21.23
N ILE A 283 -54.67 -42.31 22.31
CA ILE A 283 -54.84 -43.77 22.30
C ILE A 283 -56.34 -44.05 22.42
N SER A 284 -56.89 -45.05 21.71
CA SER A 284 -58.26 -45.58 21.89
C SER A 284 -59.40 -44.52 21.88
N ASP A 285 -59.39 -43.64 20.86
CA ASP A 285 -60.42 -42.63 20.56
C ASP A 285 -60.71 -41.58 21.66
N HIS A 286 -59.75 -41.35 22.55
CA HIS A 286 -59.83 -40.27 23.55
C HIS A 286 -59.44 -38.91 22.96
N THR A 287 -60.11 -37.83 23.35
CA THR A 287 -59.77 -36.43 22.94
C THR A 287 -58.70 -35.78 23.82
N SER A 288 -58.16 -36.51 24.79
CA SER A 288 -57.15 -36.05 25.75
C SER A 288 -56.09 -37.12 25.94
N ILE A 289 -54.87 -36.72 26.31
CA ILE A 289 -53.75 -37.65 26.54
C ILE A 289 -53.93 -38.33 27.90
N PHE A 290 -53.44 -39.56 28.03
CA PHE A 290 -53.43 -40.27 29.32
C PHE A 290 -52.56 -39.53 30.34
N GLY A 291 -53.09 -39.24 31.53
CA GLY A 291 -52.42 -38.41 32.54
C GLY A 291 -52.85 -36.95 32.55
N SER A 292 -53.78 -36.56 31.66
CA SER A 292 -54.42 -35.24 31.69
C SER A 292 -55.41 -35.04 32.85
N TYR A 293 -55.76 -36.12 33.55
CA TYR A 293 -56.60 -36.10 34.75
C TYR A 293 -55.97 -36.94 35.87
N TYR A 294 -56.08 -36.47 37.11
CA TYR A 294 -55.65 -37.18 38.30
C TYR A 294 -56.82 -37.29 39.27
N ASP A 295 -57.20 -38.52 39.59
CA ASP A 295 -58.21 -38.79 40.58
C ASP A 295 -57.58 -38.83 41.98
N ARG A 296 -58.02 -37.92 42.86
CA ARG A 296 -57.46 -37.76 44.20
C ARG A 296 -57.87 -38.89 45.14
N GLU A 297 -59.03 -39.51 44.91
CA GLU A 297 -59.57 -40.55 45.80
C GLU A 297 -58.88 -41.89 45.54
N THR A 298 -58.75 -42.27 44.27
CA THR A 298 -58.08 -43.52 43.87
C THR A 298 -56.56 -43.37 43.68
N LYS A 299 -56.03 -42.14 43.73
CA LYS A 299 -54.62 -41.77 43.49
C LYS A 299 -54.09 -42.26 42.13
N LYS A 300 -54.97 -42.38 41.14
CA LYS A 300 -54.64 -42.86 39.79
C LYS A 300 -54.73 -41.74 38.77
N TRP A 301 -53.93 -41.88 37.72
CA TRP A 301 -53.97 -41.02 36.54
C TRP A 301 -54.97 -41.58 35.53
N GLY A 302 -55.62 -40.70 34.79
CA GLY A 302 -56.61 -41.05 33.78
C GLY A 302 -56.71 -40.01 32.68
N TYR A 303 -57.74 -40.19 31.83
CA TYR A 303 -58.07 -39.28 30.74
C TYR A 303 -58.98 -38.15 31.22
N LYS A 304 -58.74 -36.92 30.75
CA LYS A 304 -59.59 -35.76 31.08
C LYS A 304 -60.98 -35.83 30.43
N CYS A 305 -61.11 -36.47 29.27
CA CYS A 305 -62.40 -36.67 28.60
C CYS A 305 -63.37 -37.48 29.47
N CYS A 306 -63.18 -38.80 29.55
CA CYS A 306 -64.12 -39.71 30.22
C CYS A 306 -63.81 -39.99 31.71
N LYS A 307 -62.71 -39.45 32.26
CA LYS A 307 -62.20 -39.75 33.62
C LYS A 307 -61.87 -41.22 33.87
N CYS A 308 -61.78 -42.06 32.84
CA CYS A 308 -61.33 -43.44 32.96
C CYS A 308 -59.86 -43.49 33.39
N THR A 309 -59.54 -44.36 34.35
CA THR A 309 -58.18 -44.58 34.87
C THR A 309 -57.40 -45.67 34.11
N ASP A 310 -58.07 -46.44 33.27
CA ASP A 310 -57.45 -47.53 32.50
C ASP A 310 -56.96 -47.02 31.14
N LYS A 311 -55.67 -47.26 30.83
CA LYS A 311 -54.99 -46.71 29.65
C LYS A 311 -55.48 -47.24 28.29
N PHE A 312 -56.03 -48.46 28.23
CA PHE A 312 -56.41 -49.11 26.96
C PHE A 312 -57.92 -49.29 26.80
N GLN A 313 -58.73 -48.72 27.69
CA GLN A 313 -60.18 -48.72 27.51
C GLN A 313 -60.58 -47.66 26.49
N HIS A 314 -61.64 -47.95 25.72
CA HIS A 314 -62.18 -47.02 24.74
C HIS A 314 -62.93 -45.88 25.44
N CYS A 315 -62.98 -44.72 24.80
CA CYS A 315 -63.74 -43.58 25.33
C CYS A 315 -65.24 -43.88 25.39
N VAL A 316 -65.85 -43.64 26.54
CA VAL A 316 -67.31 -43.84 26.76
C VAL A 316 -68.10 -42.57 26.42
N GLN A 317 -67.41 -41.45 26.19
CA GLN A 317 -68.00 -40.20 25.72
C GLN A 317 -67.69 -40.07 24.23
N SER A 318 -68.75 -40.08 23.41
CA SER A 318 -68.71 -39.65 22.01
C SER A 318 -68.76 -38.13 21.93
#